data_AF-A0A2V8A078-F1
#
_entry.id   AF-A0A2V8A078-F1
#
_cell.length_a   1.000
_cell.length_b   1.000
_cell.length_c   1.000
_cell.angle_alpha   90.00
_cell.angle_beta   90.00
_cell.angle_gamma   90.00
#
_symmetry.space_group_name_H-M   'P 1'
#
loop_
_entity.id
_entity.type
_entity.pdbx_description
1 polymer ?
#
loop_
_entity_poly.entity_id
_entity_poly.type
_entity_poly.pdbx_seq_one_letter_code
_entity_poly.pdbx_strand_id
1 'polypeptide(L)' 'MAESDQVKTGVVGLDAILGGGIPRGNVIVVEGPAGSGKTTLGLEFIYRGATDFGEPGLIVLFEVSPIKVIRDAAQFGWDL' A
#
# COMPACT_ATOMS: atom_id res chain seq x y z
N MET A 1 -20.01 -18.14 -10.31
CA MET A 1 -18.59 -17.95 -9.94
C MET A 1 -18.54 -16.64 -9.20
N ALA A 2 -18.25 -16.66 -7.90
CA ALA A 2 -18.13 -15.42 -7.13
C ALA A 2 -16.95 -14.65 -7.71
N GLU A 3 -17.21 -13.45 -8.21
CA GLU A 3 -16.18 -12.47 -8.53
C GLU A 3 -15.31 -12.34 -7.27
N SER A 4 -14.01 -12.62 -7.38
CA SER A 4 -13.13 -12.60 -6.21
C SER A 4 -13.07 -11.16 -5.71
N ASP A 5 -13.73 -10.88 -4.59
CA ASP A 5 -13.79 -9.56 -3.97
C ASP A 5 -12.45 -9.25 -3.27
N GLN A 6 -11.38 -9.20 -4.07
CA GLN A 6 -10.01 -8.97 -3.64
C GLN A 6 -9.53 -7.62 -4.14
N VAL A 7 -8.87 -6.89 -3.26
CA VAL A 7 -8.14 -5.66 -3.52
C VAL A 7 -6.70 -6.03 -3.88
N LYS A 8 -6.28 -5.68 -5.10
CA LYS A 8 -4.90 -5.88 -5.55
C LYS A 8 -3.98 -4.94 -4.79
N THR A 9 -2.82 -5.43 -4.36
CA THR A 9 -1.85 -4.59 -3.67
C THR A 9 -1.00 -3.78 -4.63
N GLY A 10 -0.81 -4.26 -5.86
CA GLY A 10 0.11 -3.67 -6.83
C GLY A 10 1.59 -3.89 -6.50
N VAL A 11 1.89 -4.53 -5.37
CA VAL A 11 3.26 -4.83 -4.93
C VAL A 11 3.72 -6.13 -5.59
N VAL A 12 4.84 -6.07 -6.29
CA VAL A 12 5.37 -7.19 -7.07
C VAL A 12 5.55 -8.42 -6.18
N GLY A 13 4.89 -9.52 -6.56
CA GLY A 13 4.96 -10.81 -5.87
C GLY A 13 4.02 -10.97 -4.68
N LEU A 14 3.57 -9.88 -4.03
CA LEU A 14 2.74 -9.96 -2.83
C LEU A 14 1.34 -10.51 -3.12
N ASP A 15 0.71 -10.06 -4.20
CA ASP A 15 -0.62 -10.55 -4.59
C ASP A 15 -0.62 -12.06 -4.83
N ALA A 16 0.46 -12.62 -5.38
CA ALA A 16 0.57 -14.07 -5.59
C ALA A 16 0.65 -14.83 -4.25
N ILE A 17 1.41 -14.30 -3.29
CA ILE A 17 1.52 -14.87 -1.93
C ILE A 17 0.16 -14.82 -1.21
N LEU A 18 -0.61 -13.75 -1.41
CA LEU A 18 -1.92 -13.55 -0.79
C LEU A 18 -3.08 -14.27 -1.53
N GLY A 19 -2.77 -15.06 -2.56
CA GLY A 19 -3.81 -15.78 -3.32
C GLY A 19 -4.70 -14.86 -4.15
N GLY A 20 -4.14 -13.77 -4.68
CA GLY A 20 -4.79 -12.83 -5.58
C GLY A 20 -4.99 -11.43 -5.02
N GLY A 21 -4.72 -11.17 -3.74
CA GLY A 21 -4.83 -9.85 -3.12
C GLY A 21 -5.45 -9.93 -1.72
N ILE A 22 -5.81 -8.78 -1.18
CA ILE A 22 -6.44 -8.68 0.15
C ILE A 22 -7.96 -8.78 0.01
N PRO A 23 -8.67 -9.64 0.77
CA PRO A 23 -10.13 -9.66 0.72
C PRO A 23 -10.72 -8.29 1.10
N ARG A 24 -11.67 -7.79 0.31
CA ARG A 24 -12.28 -6.46 0.51
C ARG A 24 -12.96 -6.37 1.87
N GLY A 25 -12.84 -5.21 2.51
CA GLY A 25 -13.43 -4.94 3.84
C GLY A 25 -12.60 -5.45 5.02
N ASN A 26 -11.46 -6.12 4.78
CA ASN A 26 -10.59 -6.57 5.85
C ASN A 26 -9.65 -5.47 6.35
N VAL A 27 -9.30 -5.55 7.64
CA VAL A 27 -8.23 -4.77 8.26
C VAL A 27 -6.97 -5.61 8.32
N ILE A 28 -5.86 -5.09 7.82
CA ILE A 28 -4.57 -5.79 7.77
C ILE A 28 -3.58 -5.09 8.69
N VAL A 29 -2.90 -5.88 9.53
CA VAL A 29 -1.82 -5.40 10.39
C VAL A 29 -0.49 -5.77 9.74
N VAL A 30 0.38 -4.77 9.54
CA VAL A 30 1.74 -4.95 9.05
C VAL A 30 2.72 -4.70 10.20
N GLU A 31 3.36 -5.76 10.67
CA GLU A 31 4.30 -5.72 11.80
C GLU A 31 5.74 -6.06 11.36
N GLY A 32 6.72 -5.48 12.04
CA GLY A 32 8.14 -5.76 11.81
C GLY A 32 9.06 -4.74 12.48
N PRO A 33 10.38 -5.04 12.58
CA PRO A 33 11.36 -4.17 13.23
C PRO A 33 11.54 -2.83 12.50
N ALA A 34 12.17 -1.85 13.16
CA ALA A 34 12.51 -0.58 12.51
C ALA A 34 13.33 -0.81 11.23
N GLY A 35 12.99 -0.08 10.16
CA GLY A 35 13.65 -0.24 8.86
C GLY A 35 13.16 -1.43 8.00
N SER A 36 12.19 -2.22 8.45
CA SER A 36 11.67 -3.38 7.68
C SER A 36 10.77 -3.03 6.49
N GLY A 37 10.60 -1.74 6.15
CA GLY A 37 9.80 -1.31 5.00
C GLY A 37 8.28 -1.16 5.23
N LYS A 38 7.78 -1.20 6.48
CA LYS A 38 6.34 -1.09 6.77
C LYS A 38 5.68 0.15 6.16
N THR A 39 6.28 1.33 6.37
CA THR A 39 5.77 2.59 5.83
C THR A 39 5.83 2.56 4.30
N THR A 40 6.95 2.10 3.72
CA THR A 40 7.10 1.96 2.27
C THR A 40 6.02 1.06 1.67
N LEU A 41 5.72 -0.09 2.29
CA LEU A 41 4.67 -0.99 1.84
C LEU A 41 3.28 -0.33 1.85
N GLY A 42 2.95 0.40 2.93
CA GLY A 42 1.68 1.12 3.01
C GLY A 42 1.57 2.26 1.98
N LEU A 43 2.67 2.97 1.72
CA LEU A 43 2.73 4.00 0.68
C LEU A 43 2.57 3.42 -0.72
N GLU A 44 3.29 2.32 -1.02
CA GLU A 44 3.17 1.65 -2.32
C GLU A 44 1.74 1.18 -2.54
N PHE A 45 1.13 0.54 -1.55
CA PHE A 45 -0.26 0.07 -1.64
C PHE A 45 -1.23 1.20 -2.03
N ILE A 46 -1.13 2.36 -1.38
CA ILE A 46 -1.97 3.52 -1.67
C ILE A 46 -1.64 4.11 -3.05
N TYR A 47 -0.37 4.27 -3.38
CA TYR A 47 0.08 4.84 -4.65
C TYR A 47 -0.38 3.97 -5.84
N ARG A 48 -0.18 2.65 -5.75
CA ARG A 48 -0.61 1.66 -6.75
C ARG A 48 -2.14 1.62 -6.85
N GLY A 49 -2.84 1.64 -5.72
CA GLY A 49 -4.29 1.78 -5.66
C GLY A 49 -4.77 2.95 -6.54
N ALA A 50 -4.20 4.13 -6.31
CA ALA A 50 -4.59 5.34 -7.01
C ALA A 50 -4.19 5.35 -8.50
N THR A 51 -2.97 4.91 -8.82
CA THR A 51 -2.39 5.05 -10.17
C THR A 51 -2.69 3.89 -11.12
N ASP A 52 -2.65 2.66 -10.62
CA ASP A 52 -2.80 1.45 -11.44
C ASP A 52 -4.26 0.97 -11.47
N PHE A 53 -5.04 1.25 -10.42
CA PHE A 53 -6.40 0.73 -10.25
C PHE A 53 -7.49 1.81 -10.12
N GLY A 54 -7.11 3.09 -10.02
CA GLY A 54 -8.06 4.20 -9.86
C GLY A 54 -8.81 4.18 -8.52
N GLU A 55 -8.28 3.50 -7.51
CA GLU A 55 -8.84 3.41 -6.16
C GLU A 55 -8.28 4.53 -5.27
N PRO A 56 -9.10 5.50 -4.81
CA PRO A 56 -8.62 6.58 -3.96
C PRO A 56 -8.18 6.05 -2.59
N GLY A 57 -7.08 6.59 -2.06
CA GLY A 57 -6.51 6.18 -0.79
C GLY A 57 -6.29 7.34 0.18
N LEU A 58 -6.25 7.02 1.47
CA LEU A 58 -5.95 7.96 2.57
C LEU A 58 -4.80 7.44 3.40
N ILE A 59 -3.78 8.26 3.61
CA ILE A 59 -2.67 7.99 4.52
C ILE A 59 -2.84 8.84 5.77
N VAL A 60 -2.93 8.19 6.93
CA VAL A 60 -2.97 8.85 8.25
C VAL A 60 -1.64 8.59 8.95
N LEU A 61 -0.98 9.66 9.40
CA LEU A 61 0.35 9.62 10.01
C LEU A 61 0.29 10.13 11.45
N PHE A 62 1.01 9.45 12.35
CA PHE A 62 1.11 9.84 13.77
C PHE A 62 2.51 10.34 14.15
N GLU A 63 3.57 9.72 13.62
CA GLU A 63 4.97 9.98 14.05
C GLU A 63 5.75 10.85 13.05
N VAL A 64 5.33 10.90 11.78
CA VAL A 64 6.11 11.51 10.69
C VAL A 64 5.29 12.60 10.01
N SER A 65 5.94 13.74 9.75
CA SER A 65 5.33 14.84 9.01
C SER A 65 4.97 14.41 7.57
N PRO A 66 3.80 14.82 7.03
CA PRO A 66 3.40 14.52 5.65
C PRO A 66 4.45 14.93 4.60
N ILE A 67 5.11 16.08 4.79
CA ILE A 67 6.13 16.59 3.86
C ILE A 67 7.31 15.61 3.73
N LYS A 68 7.72 14.99 4.85
CA LYS A 68 8.79 13.98 4.81
C LYS A 68 8.35 12.74 4.05
N VAL A 69 7.12 12.29 4.27
CA VAL A 69 6.58 11.10 3.59
C VAL A 69 6.51 11.32 2.08
N ILE A 70 6.01 12.47 1.61
CA ILE A 70 5.94 12.81 0.19
C ILE A 70 7.35 12.84 -0.42
N ARG A 71 8.31 13.49 0.26
CA ARG A 71 9.71 13.52 -0.17
C ARG A 71 10.32 12.12 -0.29
N ASP A 72 10.05 11.26 0.68
CA ASP A 72 10.63 9.91 0.71
C ASP A 72 9.97 9.02 -0.36
N ALA A 73 8.67 9.19 -0.63
CA ALA A 73 7.96 8.52 -1.73
C ALA A 73 8.53 8.92 -3.11
N ALA A 74 8.86 10.19 -3.31
CA ALA A 74 9.45 10.67 -4.56
C ALA A 74 10.78 9.99 -4.91
N GLN A 75 11.52 9.45 -3.92
CA GLN A 75 12.75 8.68 -4.17
C GLN A 75 12.50 7.35 -4.89
N PHE A 76 11.27 6.82 -4.79
CA PHE A 76 10.82 5.64 -5.52
C PHE A 76 10.17 5.99 -6.87
N GLY A 77 10.15 7.27 -7.24
CA GLY A 77 9.43 7.77 -8.42
C GLY A 77 7.92 7.87 -8.22
N TRP A 78 7.44 7.86 -6.97
CA TRP A 78 6.02 8.01 -6.65
C TRP A 78 5.69 9.47 -6.40
N ASP A 79 4.90 10.06 -7.30
CA ASP A 79 4.36 11.40 -7.19
C ASP A 79 3.04 11.35 -6.40
N LEU A 80 3.11 11.66 -5.09
CA LEU A 80 2.01 11.62 -4.12
C LEU A 80 1.38 12.99 -3.89
#